data_AF-A0A929G7Y5-F1
#
_entry.id   AF-A0A929G7Y5-F1
#
_cell.length_a   1.000
_cell.length_b   1.000
_cell.length_c   1.000
_cell.angle_alpha   90.00
_cell.angle_beta   90.00
_cell.angle_gamma   90.00
#
_symmetry.space_group_name_H-M   'P 1'
#
loop_
_entity.id
_entity.type
_entity.pdbx_description
1 polymer ?
#
loop_
_entity_poly.entity_id
_entity_poly.type
_entity_poly.pdbx_seq_one_letter_code
_entity_poly.pdbx_strand_id
1 'polypeptide(L)' 'MEKPHYPETPTVGQIDDYHGTQVSDPYRWLDNTNSAETEAWIKAQNHLTQTYLEDVPSKEHIRKRLNELWDYPRVKRL' A
#
# COMPACT_ATOMS: atom_id res chain seq x y z
N MET A 1 -19.14 7.79 4.54
CA MET A 1 -18.45 6.49 4.36
C MET A 1 -18.16 5.91 5.72
N GLU A 2 -18.42 4.63 5.88
CA GLU A 2 -18.16 3.91 7.13
C GLU A 2 -16.65 3.76 7.36
N LYS A 3 -16.23 3.66 8.63
CA LYS A 3 -14.82 3.58 9.00
C LYS A 3 -14.29 2.21 8.59
N PRO A 4 -13.20 2.10 7.81
CA PRO A 4 -12.70 0.81 7.36
C PRO A 4 -12.20 -0.03 8.53
N HIS A 5 -12.49 -1.34 8.48
CA HIS A 5 -11.86 -2.32 9.35
C HIS A 5 -10.49 -2.68 8.79
N TYR A 6 -9.43 -2.27 9.48
CA TYR A 6 -8.06 -2.52 9.05
C TYR A 6 -7.65 -3.99 9.26
N PRO A 7 -6.82 -4.56 8.36
CA PRO A 7 -6.20 -5.84 8.61
C PRO A 7 -5.33 -5.83 9.88
N GLU A 8 -5.40 -6.93 10.64
CA GLU A 8 -4.51 -7.17 11.77
C GLU A 8 -3.04 -7.06 11.32
N THR A 9 -2.25 -6.34 12.09
CA THR A 9 -0.82 -6.13 11.83
C THR A 9 -0.05 -6.54 13.09
N PRO A 10 0.48 -7.76 13.16
CA PRO A 10 1.18 -8.24 14.35
C PRO A 10 2.40 -7.36 14.66
N THR A 11 2.70 -7.24 15.95
CA THR A 11 3.89 -6.54 16.44
C THR A 11 4.92 -7.54 16.91
N VAL A 12 6.20 -7.27 16.64
CA VAL A 12 7.34 -8.04 17.15
C VAL A 12 8.14 -7.24 18.17
N GLY A 13 8.94 -7.91 19.00
CA GLY A 13 9.73 -7.26 20.05
C GLY A 13 11.05 -6.62 19.59
N GLN A 14 11.16 -6.17 18.33
CA GLN A 14 12.41 -5.60 17.83
C GLN A 14 12.69 -4.24 18.50
N ILE A 15 13.90 -4.09 19.03
CA ILE A 15 14.42 -2.85 19.61
C ILE A 15 15.88 -2.72 19.16
N ASP A 16 16.24 -1.55 18.64
CA ASP A 16 17.61 -1.19 18.28
C ASP A 16 18.15 -0.13 19.27
N ASP A 17 19.47 -0.12 19.49
CA ASP A 17 20.16 0.91 20.29
C ASP A 17 20.90 1.87 19.37
N TYR A 18 20.56 3.15 19.48
CA TYR A 18 21.24 4.24 18.79
C TYR A 18 21.90 5.16 19.81
N HIS A 19 23.21 4.97 20.02
CA HIS A 19 24.03 5.78 20.94
C HIS A 19 23.49 5.83 22.37
N GLY A 20 23.03 4.69 22.89
CA GLY A 20 22.40 4.55 24.21
C GLY A 20 20.90 4.86 24.23
N THR A 21 20.30 5.19 23.09
CA THR A 21 18.85 5.40 22.96
C THR A 21 18.19 4.16 22.38
N GLN A 22 17.34 3.50 23.17
CA GLN A 22 16.55 2.37 22.70
C GLN A 22 15.36 2.83 21.85
N VAL A 23 15.24 2.28 20.63
CA VAL A 23 14.17 2.59 19.67
C VAL A 23 13.47 1.30 19.28
N SER A 24 12.18 1.21 19.59
CA SER A 24 11.36 0.04 19.22
C SER A 24 10.89 0.13 17.77
N ASP A 25 11.02 -0.98 17.04
CA ASP A 25 10.50 -1.15 15.69
C ASP A 25 9.55 -2.36 15.61
N PRO A 26 8.30 -2.21 16.10
CA PRO A 26 7.38 -3.33 16.23
C PRO A 26 6.97 -3.96 14.88
N TYR A 27 7.27 -3.32 13.76
CA TYR A 27 6.88 -3.78 12.42
C TYR A 27 8.07 -4.17 11.54
N ARG A 28 9.26 -4.35 12.11
CA ARG A 28 10.49 -4.81 11.42
C ARG A 28 10.27 -6.00 10.48
N TRP A 29 9.32 -6.88 10.80
CA TRP A 29 9.00 -8.04 9.96
C TRP A 29 8.50 -7.66 8.55
N LEU A 30 7.88 -6.48 8.38
CA LEU A 30 7.43 -5.96 7.09
C LEU A 30 8.60 -5.62 6.14
N ASP A 31 9.81 -5.40 6.66
CA ASP A 31 10.99 -5.12 5.83
C ASP A 31 11.38 -6.31 4.95
N ASN A 32 11.03 -7.53 5.35
CA ASN A 32 11.22 -8.71 4.52
C ASN A 32 10.06 -8.87 3.52
N THR A 33 10.15 -8.16 2.39
CA THR A 33 9.13 -8.15 1.34
C THR A 33 8.93 -9.50 0.64
N ASN A 34 9.87 -10.45 0.81
CA ASN A 34 9.78 -11.79 0.23
C ASN A 34 9.18 -12.82 1.19
N SER A 35 8.82 -12.43 2.41
CA SER A 35 8.20 -13.34 3.38
C SER A 35 6.74 -13.60 3.02
N ALA A 36 6.26 -14.82 3.30
CA ALA A 36 4.85 -15.16 3.11
C ALA A 36 3.92 -14.31 3.99
N GLU A 37 4.39 -13.89 5.17
CA GLU A 37 3.63 -13.04 6.10
C GLU A 37 3.45 -11.64 5.51
N THR A 38 4.53 -11.02 5.01
CA THR A 38 4.48 -9.68 4.39
C THR A 38 3.63 -9.71 3.12
N GLU A 39 3.73 -10.76 2.31
CA GLU A 39 2.89 -10.93 1.12
C GLU A 39 1.40 -11.03 1.50
N ALA A 40 1.06 -11.81 2.54
CA ALA A 40 -0.30 -11.94 3.02
C ALA A 40 -0.86 -10.60 3.55
N TRP A 41 -0.04 -9.86 4.30
CA TRP A 41 -0.40 -8.53 4.80
C TRP A 41 -0.63 -7.53 3.66
N ILE A 42 0.26 -7.48 2.65
CA ILE A 42 0.09 -6.64 1.46
C ILE A 42 -1.23 -6.96 0.76
N LYS A 43 -1.57 -8.24 0.57
CA LYS A 43 -2.83 -8.66 -0.05
C LYS A 43 -4.04 -8.16 0.74
N ALA A 44 -4.02 -8.28 2.07
CA ALA A 44 -5.10 -7.82 2.92
C ALA A 44 -5.28 -6.28 2.86
N GLN A 45 -4.18 -5.52 2.89
CA GLN A 45 -4.22 -4.05 2.76
C GLN A 45 -4.72 -3.61 1.37
N ASN A 46 -4.26 -4.27 0.31
CA ASN A 46 -4.71 -4.01 -1.06
C ASN A 46 -6.19 -4.34 -1.25
N HIS A 47 -6.69 -5.41 -0.63
CA HIS A 47 -8.10 -5.75 -0.68
C HIS A 47 -8.96 -4.66 -0.05
N LEU A 48 -8.63 -4.25 1.18
CA LEU A 48 -9.34 -3.15 1.86
C LEU A 48 -9.35 -1.87 1.02
N THR A 49 -8.18 -1.50 0.49
CA THR A 49 -8.02 -0.29 -0.34
C THR A 49 -8.87 -0.37 -1.61
N GLN A 50 -8.86 -1.51 -2.29
CA GLN A 50 -9.66 -1.70 -3.51
C GLN A 50 -11.15 -1.62 -3.22
N THR A 51 -11.64 -2.29 -2.18
CA THR A 51 -13.04 -2.20 -1.76
C THR A 51 -13.45 -0.77 -1.46
N TYR A 52 -12.63 -0.03 -0.72
CA TYR A 52 -12.91 1.39 -0.45
C TYR A 52 -12.97 2.24 -1.73
N LEU A 53 -12.06 1.99 -2.68
CA LEU A 53 -12.01 2.73 -3.94
C LEU A 53 -13.11 2.32 -4.92
N GLU A 54 -13.64 1.10 -4.85
CA GLU A 54 -14.78 0.64 -5.67
C GLU A 54 -16.04 1.48 -5.42
N ASP A 55 -16.25 1.92 -4.17
CA ASP A 55 -17.39 2.75 -3.79
C ASP A 55 -17.27 4.21 -4.26
N VAL A 56 -16.13 4.62 -4.84
CA VAL A 56 -15.92 5.99 -5.31
C VAL A 56 -16.57 6.20 -6.69
N PRO A 57 -17.69 6.96 -6.80
CA PRO A 57 -18.47 7.00 -8.03
C PRO A 57 -17.73 7.57 -9.23
N SER A 58 -16.77 8.47 -8.99
CA SER A 58 -16.00 9.15 -10.03
C SER A 58 -14.80 8.33 -10.55
N LYS A 59 -14.46 7.19 -9.93
CA LYS A 59 -13.27 6.39 -10.23
C LYS A 59 -13.21 6.02 -11.72
N GLU A 60 -14.32 5.52 -12.28
CA GLU A 60 -14.37 5.08 -13.67
C GLU A 60 -14.29 6.25 -14.66
N HIS A 61 -14.94 7.37 -14.35
CA HIS A 61 -14.87 8.58 -15.17
C HIS A 61 -13.43 9.12 -15.26
N ILE A 62 -12.75 9.20 -14.11
CA ILE A 62 -11.35 9.64 -14.04
C ILE A 62 -10.45 8.69 -14.83
N ARG A 63 -10.62 7.37 -14.65
CA ARG A 63 -9.87 6.34 -15.38
C ARG A 63 -10.01 6.51 -16.89
N LYS A 64 -11.23 6.70 -17.38
CA LYS A 64 -11.50 6.94 -18.80
C LYS A 64 -10.82 8.21 -19.30
N ARG A 65 -10.93 9.31 -18.55
CA ARG A 65 -10.33 10.58 -18.96
C ARG A 65 -8.80 10.52 -19.03
N LEU A 66 -8.17 9.84 -18.09
CA LEU A 66 -6.72 9.63 -18.11
C LEU A 66 -6.30 8.79 -19.31
N ASN A 67 -7.05 7.75 -19.66
CA ASN A 67 -6.76 6.93 -20.85
C ASN A 67 -6.83 7.75 -22.14
N GLU A 68 -7.87 8.57 -22.31
CA GLU A 68 -8.00 9.48 -23.48
C GLU A 68 -6.84 10.45 -23.60
N LEU A 69 -6.36 10.98 -22.48
CA LEU A 69 -5.23 11.93 -22.46
C LEU A 69 -3.88 11.26 -22.66
N TRP A 70 -3.76 9.98 -22.32
CA TRP A 70 -2.53 9.21 -22.43
C TRP A 70 -2.34 8.60 -23.82
N ASP A 71 -3.43 8.30 -24.52
CA ASP A 71 -3.44 7.73 -25.87
C ASP A 71 -3.14 8.78 -26.95
N TYR A 72 -1.88 9.21 -26.99
CA TYR A 72 -1.38 10.09 -28.05
C TYR A 72 -0.03 9.61 -28.60
N PRO A 73 0.32 9.94 -29.85
CA PRO A 73 1.59 9.58 -30.45
C PRO A 73 2.77 10.17 -29.66
N ARG A 74 3.62 9.30 -29.10
CA ARG A 74 4.86 9.70 -28.42
C ARG A 74 6.03 9.58 -29.39
N VAL A 75 6.63 10.72 -29.75
CA VAL A 75 7.84 10.75 -30.56
C VAL A 75 9.05 10.62 -29.63
N LYS A 76 9.85 9.56 -29.80
CA LYS A 76 11.18 9.49 -29.16
C LYS A 76 12.05 10.57 -29.79
N ARG A 77 12.51 11.54 -29.00
CA ARG A 77 13.68 12.33 -29.39
C ARG A 77 14.91 11.43 -29.28
N LEU A 78 15.63 11.31 -30.39
CA LEU A 78 16.97 10.70 -30.46
C LEU A 78 17.96 11.53 -29.65
#